data_AF-A0A6P8L971-F1
#
_entry.id   AF-A0A6P8L971-F1
#
_cell.length_a   1.000
_cell.length_b   1.000
_cell.length_c   1.000
_cell.angle_alpha   90.00
_cell.angle_beta   90.00
_cell.angle_gamma   90.00
#
_symmetry.space_group_name_H-M   'P 1'
#
loop_
_entity.id
_entity.type
_entity.pdbx_description
1 polymer ?
#
loop_
_entity_poly.entity_id
_entity_poly.type
_entity_poly.pdbx_seq_one_letter_code
_entity_poly.pdbx_strand_id
1 'polypeptide(L)'
;MIFYVDYGNTEFVSLNCLAPCENVDSLKPHRSVSFHIEGIVRSKYLTHQTTMDCIEYLKSKLLNTEMNVHLVQRLPDGFLIRFLDDGKDIPKQLLRRNYAQMEE
;
A
#
# COMPACT_ATOMS: atom_id res chain seq x y z
N MET A 1 17.35 11.78 -2.42
CA MET A 1 16.26 10.82 -2.16
C MET A 1 15.59 10.51 -3.49
N ILE A 2 15.40 9.24 -3.81
CA ILE A 2 14.76 8.76 -5.05
C ILE A 2 13.52 7.96 -4.68
N PHE A 3 12.49 7.99 -5.53
CA PHE A 3 11.30 7.14 -5.44
C PHE A 3 11.32 6.14 -6.60
N TYR A 4 11.34 4.85 -6.29
CA TYR A 4 11.32 3.80 -7.30
C TYR A 4 9.90 3.57 -7.79
N VAL A 5 9.54 4.21 -8.91
CA VAL A 5 8.16 4.31 -9.42
C VAL A 5 7.47 2.97 -9.72
N ASP A 6 8.23 1.90 -9.90
CA ASP A 6 7.69 0.56 -10.16
C ASP A 6 7.50 -0.29 -8.90
N TYR A 7 8.08 0.13 -7.77
CA TYR A 7 8.05 -0.63 -6.51
C TYR A 7 7.40 0.15 -5.35
N GLY A 8 7.43 1.49 -5.38
CA GLY A 8 6.80 2.35 -4.39
C GLY A 8 7.64 2.66 -3.15
N ASN A 9 8.89 2.20 -3.08
CA ASN A 9 9.81 2.54 -1.98
C ASN A 9 10.67 3.76 -2.30
N THR A 10 11.22 4.39 -1.24
CA THR A 10 12.16 5.51 -1.34
C THR A 10 13.50 5.17 -0.70
N GLU A 11 14.58 5.71 -1.24
CA GLU A 11 15.93 5.50 -0.72
C GLU A 11 16.83 6.73 -0.88
N PHE A 12 17.85 6.83 -0.03
CA PHE A 12 18.97 7.75 -0.21
C PHE A 12 20.12 7.02 -0.90
N VAL A 13 20.44 7.44 -2.12
CA VAL A 13 21.53 6.88 -2.91
C VAL A 13 22.55 7.95 -3.29
N SER A 14 23.78 7.54 -3.56
CA SER A 14 24.82 8.45 -4.07
C SER A 14 24.54 8.85 -5.52
N LEU A 15 25.08 9.98 -5.98
CA LEU A 15 24.92 10.42 -7.37
C LEU A 15 25.50 9.42 -8.37
N ASN A 16 26.54 8.67 -7.99
CA ASN A 16 27.16 7.66 -8.84
C ASN A 16 26.27 6.43 -9.09
N CYS A 17 25.17 6.29 -8.35
CA CYS A 17 24.16 5.24 -8.54
C CYS A 17 23.04 5.69 -9.49
N LEU A 18 23.09 6.92 -10.01
CA LEU A 18 22.04 7.48 -10.87
C LEU A 18 22.50 7.47 -12.33
N ALA A 19 21.54 7.20 -13.22
CA ALA A 19 21.70 7.37 -14.65
C ALA A 19 20.52 8.20 -15.19
N PRO A 20 20.72 8.97 -16.28
CA PRO A 20 19.63 9.61 -17.00
C PRO A 20 18.59 8.58 -17.46
N CYS A 21 17.31 8.94 -17.39
CA CYS A 21 16.23 8.09 -17.90
C CYS A 21 16.05 8.33 -19.41
N GLU A 22 16.19 7.28 -20.21
CA GLU A 22 15.99 7.37 -21.65
C GLU A 22 14.49 7.49 -22.01
N ASN A 23 14.20 8.10 -23.17
CA ASN A 23 12.83 8.34 -23.62
C ASN A 23 11.97 7.06 -23.71
N VAL A 24 12.58 5.92 -24.05
CA VAL A 24 11.84 4.66 -24.17
C VAL A 24 11.37 4.16 -22.81
N ASP A 25 12.17 4.39 -21.76
CA ASP A 25 11.84 3.97 -20.40
C ASP A 25 10.88 4.95 -19.73
N SER A 26 11.00 6.25 -19.98
CA SER A 26 10.13 7.28 -19.40
C SER A 26 8.67 7.21 -19.88
N LEU A 27 8.42 6.60 -21.04
CA LEU A 27 7.08 6.42 -21.60
C LEU A 27 6.34 5.21 -21.02
N LYS A 28 7.02 4.32 -20.28
CA LYS A 28 6.38 3.16 -19.64
C LYS A 28 5.52 3.64 -18.47
N PRO A 29 4.28 3.16 -18.33
CA PRO A 29 3.47 3.49 -17.15
C PRO A 29 4.12 2.91 -15.90
N HIS A 30 4.19 3.71 -14.85
CA HIS A 30 4.66 3.27 -13.54
C HIS A 30 3.85 2.06 -13.07
N ARG A 31 4.54 1.08 -12.50
CA ARG A 31 3.91 -0.17 -12.03
C ARG A 31 3.43 -0.10 -10.58
N SER A 32 4.00 0.77 -9.76
CA SER A 32 3.52 0.97 -8.39
C SER A 32 2.37 1.97 -8.38
N VAL A 33 1.35 1.64 -7.61
CA VAL A 33 0.15 2.46 -7.43
C VAL A 33 -0.16 2.51 -5.93
N SER A 34 -0.50 3.70 -5.43
CA SER A 34 -0.94 3.85 -4.04
C SER A 34 -2.37 3.33 -3.88
N PHE A 35 -2.59 2.53 -2.84
CA PHE A 35 -3.88 1.92 -2.57
C PHE A 35 -4.34 2.21 -1.16
N HIS A 36 -5.64 2.52 -1.04
CA HIS A 36 -6.36 2.66 0.22
C HIS A 36 -7.37 1.52 0.34
N ILE A 37 -7.57 0.99 1.54
CA ILE A 37 -8.49 -0.12 1.78
C ILE A 37 -9.88 0.45 2.09
N GLU A 38 -10.88 0.04 1.32
CA GLU A 38 -12.26 0.50 1.46
C GLU A 38 -12.82 0.28 2.87
N GLY A 39 -13.50 1.32 3.39
CA GLY A 39 -14.32 1.25 4.59
C GLY A 39 -13.55 1.29 5.91
N ILE A 40 -12.22 1.42 5.84
CA ILE A 40 -11.38 1.52 7.03
C ILE A 40 -10.33 2.62 6.88
N VAL A 41 -10.02 3.28 7.99
CA VAL A 41 -8.92 4.23 8.11
C VAL A 41 -8.02 3.86 9.27
N ARG A 42 -6.79 4.37 9.26
CA ARG A 42 -5.85 4.19 10.37
C ARG A 42 -6.49 4.66 11.68
N SER A 43 -6.42 3.84 12.72
CA SER A 43 -6.94 4.21 14.04
C SER A 43 -6.19 5.43 14.60
N LYS A 44 -6.94 6.40 15.16
CA LYS A 44 -6.41 7.68 15.67
C LYS A 44 -5.42 7.51 16.83
N TYR A 45 -5.51 6.40 17.58
CA TYR A 45 -4.77 6.20 18.84
C TYR A 45 -3.73 5.07 18.75
N LEU A 46 -3.15 4.81 17.58
CA LEU A 46 -2.13 3.78 17.44
C LEU A 46 -0.82 4.18 18.11
N THR A 47 -0.34 3.32 19.00
CA THR A 47 1.03 3.39 19.49
C THR A 47 2.01 2.94 18.39
N HIS A 48 3.30 3.23 18.57
CA HIS A 48 4.35 2.72 17.68
C HIS A 48 4.33 1.18 17.62
N GLN A 49 4.21 0.52 18.78
CA GLN A 49 4.16 -0.94 18.85
C GLN A 49 2.97 -1.50 18.07
N THR A 50 1.77 -0.96 18.30
CA THR A 50 0.55 -1.39 17.59
C THR A 50 0.64 -1.15 16.09
N THR A 51 1.33 -0.09 15.67
CA THR A 51 1.60 0.18 14.24
C THR A 51 2.51 -0.91 13.65
N MET A 52 3.58 -1.31 14.35
CA MET A 52 4.46 -2.40 13.90
C MET A 52 3.71 -3.73 13.83
N ASP A 53 2.91 -4.04 14.85
CA ASP A 53 2.10 -5.27 14.87
C ASP A 53 1.09 -5.32 13.71
N CYS A 54 0.49 -4.17 13.37
CA CYS A 54 -0.38 -4.03 12.20
C CYS A 54 0.37 -4.33 10.89
N ILE A 55 1.57 -3.77 10.73
CA ILE A 55 2.40 -3.99 9.54
C ILE A 55 2.78 -5.47 9.42
N GLU A 56 3.23 -6.10 10.51
CA GLU A 56 3.59 -7.53 10.49
C GLU A 56 2.38 -8.43 10.22
N TYR A 57 1.22 -8.08 10.77
CA TYR A 57 -0.03 -8.76 10.45
C TYR A 57 -0.38 -8.64 8.97
N LEU A 58 -0.31 -7.44 8.38
CA LEU A 58 -0.56 -7.24 6.96
C LEU A 58 0.44 -8.02 6.10
N LYS A 59 1.73 -7.97 6.42
CA LYS A 59 2.75 -8.79 5.73
C LYS A 59 2.41 -10.28 5.77
N SER A 60 1.95 -10.79 6.92
CA SER A 60 1.56 -12.20 7.04
C SER A 60 0.38 -12.62 6.14
N LYS A 61 -0.39 -11.65 5.62
CA LYS A 61 -1.54 -11.89 4.73
C LYS A 61 -1.22 -11.61 3.26
N LEU A 62 -0.44 -10.58 3.00
CA LEU A 62 -0.23 -10.03 1.65
C LEU A 62 1.11 -10.44 1.03
N LEU A 63 2.10 -10.83 1.83
CA LEU A 63 3.44 -11.10 1.33
C LEU A 63 3.46 -12.41 0.53
N ASN A 64 4.03 -12.37 -0.67
CA ASN A 64 4.16 -13.51 -1.59
C ASN A 64 2.82 -14.13 -1.99
N THR A 65 1.72 -13.37 -1.96
CA THR A 65 0.40 -13.82 -2.39
C THR A 65 -0.10 -12.99 -3.57
N GLU A 66 -0.72 -13.66 -4.54
CA GLU A 66 -1.52 -12.99 -5.55
C GLU A 66 -2.92 -12.75 -4.99
N MET A 67 -3.44 -11.53 -5.18
CA MET A 67 -4.72 -11.14 -4.59
C MET A 67 -5.58 -10.40 -5.60
N ASN A 68 -6.84 -10.84 -5.66
CA ASN A 68 -7.86 -10.15 -6.42
C ASN A 68 -8.38 -8.94 -5.62
N VAL A 69 -8.47 -7.80 -6.30
CA VAL A 69 -9.02 -6.56 -5.73
C VAL A 69 -10.02 -5.94 -6.70
N HIS A 70 -11.04 -5.29 -6.17
CA HIS A 70 -11.94 -4.45 -6.93
C HIS A 70 -11.52 -2.98 -6.78
N LEU A 71 -11.30 -2.30 -7.89
CA LEU A 71 -11.07 -0.84 -7.90
C LEU A 71 -12.41 -0.14 -7.66
N VAL A 72 -12.58 0.43 -6.48
CA VAL A 72 -13.83 1.08 -6.06
C VAL A 72 -13.89 2.50 -6.60
N GLN A 73 -12.82 3.27 -6.40
CA GLN A 73 -12.78 4.69 -6.72
C GLN A 73 -11.35 5.15 -7.00
N ARG A 74 -11.18 6.14 -7.88
CA ARG A 74 -9.93 6.87 -8.04
C ARG A 74 -9.81 8.00 -7.02
N LEU A 75 -8.67 8.06 -6.34
CA LEU A 75 -8.29 9.10 -5.39
C LEU A 75 -7.29 10.07 -6.05
N PRO A 76 -7.05 11.27 -5.47
CA PRO A 76 -6.06 12.21 -5.98
C PRO A 76 -4.65 11.61 -6.10
N ASP A 77 -4.29 10.71 -5.19
CA ASP A 77 -2.95 10.12 -5.03
C ASP A 77 -2.92 8.60 -5.24
N GLY A 78 -4.04 7.98 -5.64
CA GLY A 78 -4.11 6.52 -5.74
C GLY A 78 -5.50 5.98 -6.06
N PHE A 79 -5.82 4.79 -5.54
CA PHE A 79 -7.13 4.17 -5.68
C PHE A 79 -7.64 3.62 -4.35
N LEU A 80 -8.95 3.66 -4.18
CA LEU A 80 -9.65 2.92 -3.15
C LEU A 80 -9.93 1.51 -3.67
N ILE A 81 -9.55 0.49 -2.90
CA ILE A 81 -9.68 -0.91 -3.28
C ILE A 81 -10.47 -1.70 -2.25
N ARG A 82 -11.20 -2.70 -2.73
CA ARG A 82 -11.84 -3.73 -1.91
C ARG A 82 -11.17 -5.06 -2.19
N PHE A 83 -10.65 -5.72 -1.15
CA PHE A 83 -10.14 -7.09 -1.28
C PHE A 83 -11.26 -8.06 -1.67
N LEU A 84 -10.93 -9.01 -2.54
CA LEU A 84 -11.82 -10.10 -2.97
C LEU A 84 -11.34 -11.44 -2.39
N ASP A 85 -12.14 -12.48 -2.62
CA ASP A 85 -11.89 -13.86 -2.23
C ASP A 85 -11.39 -14.01 -0.78
N ASP A 86 -10.25 -14.67 -0.58
CA ASP A 86 -9.65 -14.91 0.74
C ASP A 86 -9.24 -13.61 1.45
N GLY A 87 -9.09 -12.51 0.71
CA GLY A 87 -8.76 -11.19 1.24
C GLY A 87 -9.93 -10.42 1.85
N LYS A 88 -11.18 -10.81 1.58
CA LYS A 88 -12.40 -10.06 1.97
C LYS A 88 -12.50 -9.77 3.46
N ASP A 89 -11.93 -10.63 4.30
CA ASP A 89 -11.99 -10.49 5.75
C ASP A 89 -10.82 -9.71 6.36
N ILE A 90 -9.81 -9.32 5.57
CA ILE A 90 -8.68 -8.51 6.05
C ILE A 90 -9.16 -7.20 6.71
N PRO A 91 -10.05 -6.39 6.09
CA PRO A 91 -10.52 -5.15 6.73
C PRO A 91 -11.21 -5.40 8.08
N LYS A 92 -12.07 -6.43 8.16
CA LYS A 92 -12.74 -6.82 9.41
C LYS A 92 -11.74 -7.26 10.48
N GLN A 93 -10.69 -7.97 10.10
CA GLN A 93 -9.65 -8.42 11.02
C GLN A 93 -8.81 -7.23 11.53
N LEU A 94 -8.52 -6.24 10.68
CA LEU A 94 -7.86 -5.00 11.09
C LEU A 94 -8.69 -4.22 12.12
N LEU A 95 -10.01 -4.13 11.92
CA LEU A 95 -10.95 -3.52 12.87
C LEU A 95 -10.97 -4.29 14.21
N ARG A 96 -11.13 -5.62 14.18
CA ARG A 96 -11.16 -6.47 15.38
C ARG A 96 -9.89 -6.39 16.22
N ARG A 97 -8.75 -6.12 15.58
CA ARG A 97 -7.44 -5.97 16.23
C ARG A 97 -7.13 -4.53 16.68
N ASN A 98 -8.06 -3.59 16.49
CA ASN A 98 -7.89 -2.17 16.74
C ASN A 98 -6.75 -1.52 15.94
N TYR A 99 -6.37 -2.12 14.81
CA TYR A 99 -5.37 -1.56 13.89
C TYR A 99 -5.97 -0.46 13.00
N ALA A 100 -7.26 -0.55 12.74
CA ALA A 100 -8.02 0.40 11.95
C ALA A 100 -9.33 0.74 12.65
N GLN A 101 -10.01 1.77 12.18
CA GLN A 101 -11.37 2.13 12.56
C GLN A 101 -12.22 2.27 11.28
N MET A 102 -13.54 2.25 11.42
CA MET A 102 -14.43 2.52 10.29
C MET A 102 -14.17 3.92 9.76
N GLU A 103 -14.19 4.06 8.44
CA GLU A 103 -14.28 5.36 7.79
C GLU A 103 -15.68 5.95 8.09
N GLU A 104 -15.71 7.18 8.63
CA GLU A 104 -16.95 7.89 9.04
C GLU A 104 -17.75 8.40 7.84
#